data_AF-A0A2G2DFP1-F1
#
_entry.id   AF-A0A2G2DFP1-F1
#
_cell.length_a   1.000
_cell.length_b   1.000
_cell.length_c   1.000
_cell.angle_alpha   90.00
_cell.angle_beta   90.00
_cell.angle_gamma   90.00
#
_symmetry.space_group_name_H-M   'P 1'
#
loop_
_entity.id
_entity.type
_entity.pdbx_description
1 polymer ?
#
loop_
_entity_poly.entity_id
_entity_poly.type
_entity_poly.pdbx_seq_one_letter_code
_entity_poly.pdbx_strand_id
1 'polypeptide(L)'
;MDEVYVFSYCDCLYTSQYSIISLHKTKKGAYKAMNKYINDKFTQDREDNIRFGTYVGISGYPSDHVFEDKGYLVETIQLKQ
;
A
#
# COMPACT_ATOMS: atom_id res chain seq x y z
N MET A 1 22.44 -12.33 12.31
CA MET A 1 21.66 -11.90 11.14
C MET A 1 20.61 -10.94 11.64
N ASP A 2 20.61 -9.71 11.14
CA ASP A 2 19.59 -8.74 11.50
C ASP A 2 18.41 -8.90 10.54
N GLU A 3 17.23 -9.21 11.08
CA GLU A 3 16.00 -9.27 10.30
C GLU A 3 15.50 -7.86 9.98
N VAL A 4 15.24 -7.60 8.70
CA VAL A 4 14.63 -6.35 8.23
C VAL A 4 13.30 -6.66 7.58
N TYR A 5 12.28 -5.91 7.95
CA TYR A 5 10.94 -6.01 7.38
C TYR A 5 10.75 -4.90 6.36
N VAL A 6 10.31 -5.26 5.16
CA VAL A 6 10.18 -4.35 4.03
C VAL A 6 8.71 -4.24 3.66
N PHE A 7 8.21 -3.01 3.59
CA PHE A 7 6.93 -2.73 2.99
C PHE A 7 7.15 -2.31 1.54
N SER A 8 6.57 -3.05 0.61
CA SER A 8 6.61 -2.82 -0.83
C SER A 8 5.19 -2.63 -1.38
N TYR A 9 5.09 -1.80 -2.41
CA TYR A 9 3.83 -1.47 -3.09
C TYR A 9 3.96 -1.64 -4.60
N CYS A 10 2.91 -2.14 -5.23
CA CYS A 10 2.78 -2.22 -6.67
C CYS A 10 1.44 -1.58 -7.08
N ASP A 11 1.49 -0.61 -7.99
CA ASP A 11 0.30 0.08 -8.50
C ASP A 11 -0.43 -0.72 -9.59
N CYS A 12 0.25 -1.73 -10.17
CA CYS A 12 -0.30 -2.64 -11.16
C CYS A 12 0.23 -4.06 -10.94
N LEU A 13 -0.56 -4.93 -10.31
CA LEU A 13 -0.22 -6.32 -9.95
C LEU A 13 0.33 -7.11 -11.15
N TYR A 14 -0.16 -6.83 -12.37
CA TYR A 14 0.28 -7.48 -13.60
C TYR A 14 1.72 -7.14 -14.00
N THR A 15 2.27 -6.02 -13.53
CA THR A 15 3.64 -5.59 -13.88
C THR A 15 4.71 -6.23 -12.99
N SER A 16 4.33 -6.99 -11.95
CA SER A 16 5.25 -7.65 -10.99
C SER A 16 6.32 -6.73 -10.38
N GLN A 17 6.24 -5.42 -10.57
CA GLN A 17 7.27 -4.46 -10.19
C GLN A 17 6.90 -3.81 -8.86
N TYR A 18 7.27 -4.49 -7.78
CA TYR A 18 7.12 -3.96 -6.43
C TYR A 18 8.20 -2.92 -6.14
N SER A 19 7.77 -1.72 -5.76
CA SER A 19 8.65 -0.66 -5.28
C SER A 19 8.73 -0.71 -3.76
N ILE A 20 9.95 -0.64 -3.22
CA ILE A 20 10.16 -0.57 -1.78
C ILE A 20 9.71 0.80 -1.28
N ILE A 21 8.74 0.81 -0.37
CA ILE A 21 8.23 2.05 0.24
C ILE A 21 8.95 2.35 1.54
N SER A 22 9.25 1.33 2.36
CA SER A 22 9.96 1.55 3.63
C SER A 22 10.58 0.28 4.22
N LEU A 23 11.64 0.47 5.03
CA LEU A 23 12.37 -0.57 5.75
C LEU A 23 12.19 -0.42 7.27
N HIS A 24 12.02 -1.53 7.98
CA HIS A 24 11.69 -1.54 9.41
C HIS A 24 12.44 -2.63 10.16
N LYS A 25 12.84 -2.34 11.40
CA LYS A 25 13.44 -3.35 12.31
C LYS A 25 12.42 -4.33 12.89
N THR A 26 11.12 -4.04 12.78
CA THR A 26 10.06 -4.88 13.33
C THR A 26 8.91 -5.04 12.34
N LYS A 27 8.28 -6.22 12.34
CA LYS A 27 7.06 -6.50 11.59
C LYS A 27 5.98 -5.46 11.88
N LYS A 28 5.76 -5.14 13.17
CA LYS A 28 4.77 -4.14 13.59
C LYS A 28 5.02 -2.76 12.96
N GLY A 29 6.28 -2.34 12.82
CA GLY A 29 6.65 -1.10 12.13
C GLY A 29 6.25 -1.11 10.66
N ALA A 30 6.56 -2.21 9.96
CA ALA A 30 6.21 -2.37 8.54
C ALA A 30 4.69 -2.36 8.31
N TYR A 31 3.91 -3.08 9.13
CA TYR A 31 2.44 -3.04 9.03
C TYR A 31 1.86 -1.66 9.38
N LYS A 32 2.44 -0.94 10.35
CA LYS A 32 2.00 0.43 10.66
C LYS A 32 2.27 1.36 9.48
N ALA A 33 3.41 1.23 8.81
CA ALA A 33 3.72 2.00 7.60
C ALA A 33 2.80 1.65 6.44
N MET A 34 2.50 0.37 6.23
CA MET A 34 1.55 -0.10 5.22
C MET A 34 0.15 0.48 5.45
N ASN A 35 -0.40 0.35 6.66
CA ASN A 35 -1.72 0.88 6.99
C ASN A 35 -1.80 2.40 6.83
N LYS A 36 -0.73 3.11 7.22
CA LYS A 36 -0.64 4.55 7.01
C LYS A 36 -0.67 4.88 5.51
N TYR A 37 0.14 4.19 4.70
CA TYR A 37 0.21 4.40 3.26
C TYR A 37 -1.14 4.17 2.58
N ILE A 38 -1.86 3.10 2.95
CA ILE A 38 -3.20 2.81 2.45
C ILE A 38 -4.18 3.94 2.80
N ASN A 39 -4.19 4.39 4.06
CA ASN A 39 -5.08 5.46 4.51
C ASN A 39 -4.76 6.82 3.85
N ASP A 40 -3.48 7.14 3.69
CA ASP A 40 -3.03 8.36 3.03
C ASP A 40 -3.45 8.34 1.55
N LYS A 41 -3.28 7.20 0.86
CA LYS A 41 -3.75 7.01 -0.52
C LYS A 41 -5.27 7.12 -0.64
N PHE A 42 -6.03 6.51 0.27
CA PHE A 42 -7.49 6.63 0.27
C PHE A 42 -7.95 8.07 0.48
N THR A 43 -7.29 8.80 1.39
CA THR A 43 -7.58 10.22 1.63
C THR A 43 -7.30 11.05 0.39
N GLN A 44 -6.16 10.82 -0.26
CA GLN A 44 -5.79 11.50 -1.49
C GLN A 44 -6.77 11.20 -2.63
N ASP A 45 -7.08 9.93 -2.87
CA ASP A 45 -8.04 9.52 -3.91
C ASP A 45 -9.42 10.17 -3.65
N ARG A 46 -9.84 10.25 -2.39
CA ARG A 46 -11.08 10.94 -2.01
C ARG A 46 -11.02 12.45 -2.28
N GLU A 47 -9.93 13.12 -1.92
CA GLU A 47 -9.75 14.55 -2.18
C GLU A 47 -9.72 14.86 -3.68
N ASP A 48 -9.01 14.04 -4.46
CA ASP A 48 -8.94 14.16 -5.91
C ASP A 48 -10.32 13.94 -6.54
N ASN A 49 -11.10 12.95 -6.08
CA ASN A 49 -12.47 12.76 -6.56
C ASN A 49 -13.40 13.94 -6.22
N ILE A 50 -13.24 14.57 -5.06
CA ILE A 50 -13.97 15.80 -4.71
C ILE A 50 -13.55 16.97 -5.63
N ARG A 51 -12.25 17.09 -5.90
CA ARG A 51 -11.67 18.21 -6.65
C ARG A 51 -11.94 18.15 -8.14
N PHE A 52 -11.95 16.94 -8.72
CA PHE A 52 -12.08 16.73 -10.17
C PHE A 52 -13.48 16.26 -10.59
N GLY A 53 -14.42 16.11 -9.65
CA GLY A 53 -15.85 15.94 -9.95
C GLY A 53 -16.28 14.53 -10.38
N THR A 54 -15.42 13.52 -10.24
CA THR A 54 -15.75 12.10 -10.47
C THR A 54 -16.42 11.48 -9.25
N TYR A 55 -17.65 11.90 -8.94
CA TYR A 55 -18.44 11.27 -7.87
C TYR A 55 -19.37 10.19 -8.49
N VAL A 56 -18.86 8.96 -8.61
CA VAL A 56 -19.74 7.77 -8.77
C VAL A 56 -19.92 7.22 -7.36
N GLY A 57 -21.12 7.42 -6.80
CA GLY A 57 -21.40 7.11 -5.40
C GLY A 57 -21.12 5.65 -5.05
N ILE A 58 -20.10 5.42 -4.24
CA ILE A 58 -19.93 4.18 -3.48
C ILE A 58 -19.69 4.58 -2.03
N SER A 59 -20.80 4.68 -1.29
CA SER A 59 -20.80 4.64 0.16
C SER A 59 -20.63 3.19 0.58
N GLY A 60 -19.46 2.86 1.12
CA GLY A 60 -19.20 1.55 1.70
C GLY A 60 -17.71 1.31 1.72
N TYR A 61 -17.25 0.52 2.68
CA TYR A 61 -15.97 -0.18 2.59
C TYR A 61 -15.72 -0.61 1.15
N PRO A 62 -14.47 -0.50 0.67
CA PRO A 62 -14.17 -0.60 -0.76
C PRO A 62 -14.80 -1.86 -1.34
N SER A 63 -15.91 -1.66 -2.02
CA SER A 63 -16.73 -2.74 -2.57
C SER A 63 -16.00 -3.22 -3.80
N ASP A 64 -15.20 -4.26 -3.62
CA ASP A 64 -14.95 -5.40 -4.52
C ASP A 64 -14.66 -5.15 -6.02
N HIS A 65 -14.49 -3.90 -6.47
CA HIS A 65 -14.42 -3.55 -7.90
C HIS A 65 -13.38 -2.48 -8.28
N VAL A 66 -12.52 -2.04 -7.35
CA VAL A 66 -11.41 -1.09 -7.68
C VAL A 66 -10.05 -1.56 -7.11
N PHE A 67 -9.96 -2.77 -6.59
CA PHE A 67 -8.72 -3.32 -6.03
C PHE A 67 -8.03 -4.38 -6.88
N GLU A 68 -8.53 -4.68 -8.08
CA GLU A 68 -8.01 -5.83 -8.83
C GLU A 68 -6.53 -5.68 -9.24
N ASP A 69 -5.97 -4.46 -9.17
CA ASP A 69 -4.63 -4.18 -9.71
C ASP A 69 -3.58 -3.68 -8.69
N LYS A 70 -3.89 -3.52 -7.38
CA LYS A 70 -2.91 -2.97 -6.42
C LYS A 70 -2.39 -4.02 -5.43
N GLY A 71 -1.06 -4.10 -5.28
CA GLY A 71 -0.38 -5.05 -4.41
C GLY A 71 0.29 -4.39 -3.23
N TYR A 72 0.02 -4.87 -2.01
CA TYR A 72 0.71 -4.47 -0.78
C TYR A 72 1.42 -5.69 -0.19
N LEU A 73 2.71 -5.57 0.09
CA LEU A 73 3.53 -6.68 0.51
C LEU A 73 4.42 -6.29 1.68
N VAL A 74 4.44 -7.14 2.71
CA VAL A 74 5.40 -7.04 3.81
C VAL A 74 6.26 -8.29 3.83
N GLU A 75 7.54 -8.14 3.51
CA GLU A 75 8.52 -9.24 3.42
C GLU A 75 9.60 -9.11 4.48
N THR A 76 10.16 -10.25 4.89
CA THR A 76 11.35 -10.28 5.75
C THR A 76 12.57 -10.51 4.88
N ILE A 77 13.53 -9.59 4.92
CA ILE A 77 14.83 -9.70 4.26
C ILE A 77 15.90 -9.95 5.31
N GLN A 78 16.74 -10.95 5.06
CA GLN A 78 17.94 -11.22 5.84
C GLN A 78 19.11 -10.45 5.21
N LEU A 79 19.69 -9.50 5.93
CA LEU A 79 20.90 -8.83 5.46
C LEU A 79 22.08 -9.80 5.65
N LYS A 80 22.66 -10.28 4.54
CA LYS A 80 23.98 -10.91 4.56
C LYS A 80 25.02 -9.80 4.80
N GLN A 81 25.70 -9.88 5.94
CA GLN A 81 26.92 -9.11 6.20
C GLN A 81 28.08 -9.68 5.40
#